data_AF-A0A853BNM3-F1
#
_entry.id   AF-A0A853BNM3-F1
#
_cell.length_a   1.000
_cell.length_b   1.000
_cell.length_c   1.000
_cell.angle_alpha   90.00
_cell.angle_beta   90.00
_cell.angle_gamma   90.00
#
_symmetry.space_group_name_H-M   'P 1'
#
loop_
_entity.id
_entity.type
_entity.pdbx_description
1 polymer ?
#
loop_
_entity_poly.entity_id
_entity_poly.type
_entity_poly.pdbx_seq_one_letter_code
_entity_poly.pdbx_strand_id
1 'polypeptide(L)'
;MGDSADRVRTVGAGGSAADAWERLRAGGAPADGPVPRHGRAALLRLAAWFEGADTETAHRIYTAAFAAHSATHLGGAGEESVAATTSWWQAPLADIAAARLTSALPADPVRDHTAQRARLRDAAESSAHWRRSAAQEVHRVLAEATGTDSRIRLSSSAMGVLMELLTAALGSGDATRGPVSAGDLELGIRLHVRHDPEAALTLRGSGGDLALDGLRLVVTPFAASGDPFDPEADDPHRRPTPAAGTGLPLARQA
;
A
#
# COMPACT_ATOMS: atom_id res chain seq x y z
N MET A 1 -89.45 -21.83 7.05
CA MET A 1 -89.16 -20.58 7.79
C MET A 1 -88.29 -20.96 8.98
N GLY A 2 -87.06 -20.43 9.06
CA GLY A 2 -86.01 -20.76 10.05
C GLY A 2 -85.07 -21.86 9.56
N ASP A 3 -84.03 -21.57 8.77
CA ASP A 3 -82.75 -20.86 9.06
C ASP A 3 -81.74 -21.75 9.82
N SER A 4 -80.73 -22.20 9.06
CA SER A 4 -79.60 -23.05 9.49
C SER A 4 -78.46 -22.15 9.95
N ALA A 5 -78.16 -22.15 11.24
CA ALA A 5 -76.95 -21.54 11.77
C ALA A 5 -75.77 -22.53 11.73
N ASP A 6 -74.97 -22.42 10.68
CA ASP A 6 -73.63 -23.01 10.61
C ASP A 6 -72.65 -22.18 11.46
N ARG A 7 -71.85 -22.87 12.29
CA ARG A 7 -71.00 -22.27 13.33
C ARG A 7 -69.54 -22.50 12.97
N VAL A 8 -69.01 -21.67 12.08
CA VAL A 8 -67.57 -21.64 11.79
C VAL A 8 -66.86 -20.77 12.83
N ARG A 9 -66.02 -21.42 13.64
CA ARG A 9 -64.99 -20.77 14.48
C ARG A 9 -63.94 -20.16 13.56
N THR A 10 -63.84 -18.84 13.54
CA THR A 10 -62.63 -18.15 13.06
C THR A 10 -61.70 -17.90 14.25
N VAL A 11 -60.53 -18.53 14.20
CA VAL A 11 -59.39 -18.21 15.08
C VAL A 11 -58.81 -16.91 14.58
N GLY A 12 -58.88 -15.86 15.40
CA GLY A 12 -58.31 -14.55 15.10
C GLY A 12 -56.79 -14.59 15.10
N ALA A 13 -56.19 -14.72 13.91
CA ALA A 13 -54.79 -14.37 13.67
C ALA A 13 -54.73 -12.86 13.36
N GLY A 14 -54.78 -12.06 14.41
CA GLY A 14 -54.69 -10.60 14.35
C GLY A 14 -53.64 -10.08 15.32
N GLY A 15 -52.45 -10.67 15.33
CA GLY A 15 -51.28 -10.05 15.96
C GLY A 15 -50.72 -9.03 14.96
N SER A 16 -50.93 -7.74 15.22
CA SER A 16 -50.48 -6.67 14.34
C SER A 16 -48.96 -6.74 14.17
N ALA A 17 -48.46 -6.52 12.95
CA ALA A 17 -47.03 -6.34 12.71
C ALA A 17 -46.45 -5.24 13.61
N ALA A 18 -47.25 -4.24 14.00
CA ALA A 18 -46.88 -3.23 14.98
C ALA A 18 -46.51 -3.81 16.35
N ASP A 19 -47.23 -4.83 16.83
CA ASP A 19 -46.98 -5.49 18.12
C ASP A 19 -45.71 -6.36 18.09
N ALA A 20 -45.26 -6.76 16.90
CA ALA A 20 -43.98 -7.44 16.70
C ALA A 20 -42.81 -6.44 16.73
N TRP A 21 -43.02 -5.24 16.16
CA TRP A 21 -42.02 -4.16 16.18
C TRP A 21 -41.81 -3.58 17.60
N GLU A 22 -42.86 -3.47 18.41
CA GLU A 22 -42.77 -2.97 19.79
C GLU A 22 -42.00 -3.95 20.70
N ARG A 23 -42.19 -5.27 20.51
CA ARG A 23 -41.49 -6.32 21.27
C ARG A 23 -40.00 -6.42 20.93
N LEU A 24 -39.62 -6.17 19.67
CA LEU A 24 -38.21 -6.10 19.26
C LEU A 24 -37.50 -4.85 19.81
N ARG A 25 -38.24 -3.76 20.04
CA ARG A 25 -37.73 -2.55 20.68
C ARG A 25 -37.48 -2.72 22.19
N ALA A 26 -38.24 -3.61 22.84
CA ALA A 26 -38.16 -3.90 24.27
C ALA A 26 -37.05 -4.92 24.65
N GLY A 27 -36.44 -5.59 23.67
CA GLY A 27 -35.35 -6.56 23.87
C GLY A 27 -33.98 -5.90 24.11
N GLY A 28 -33.79 -5.35 25.31
CA GLY A 28 -32.53 -5.14 26.04
C GLY A 28 -31.23 -4.79 25.28
N ALA A 29 -30.75 -3.56 25.49
CA ALA A 29 -29.32 -3.23 25.40
C ALA A 29 -28.88 -2.55 26.70
N PRO A 30 -27.86 -3.06 27.43
CA PRO A 30 -27.07 -2.23 28.32
C PRO A 30 -25.80 -1.79 27.59
N ALA A 31 -25.65 -0.48 27.42
CA ALA A 31 -24.40 0.29 27.58
C ALA A 31 -24.62 1.67 26.98
N ASP A 32 -24.64 2.65 27.88
CA ASP A 32 -24.73 4.07 27.61
C ASP A 32 -23.49 4.52 26.82
N GLY A 33 -23.67 4.87 25.55
CA GLY A 33 -22.61 5.35 24.66
C GLY A 33 -23.13 5.54 23.23
N PRO A 34 -22.71 6.59 22.50
CA PRO A 34 -23.16 6.82 21.13
C PRO A 34 -22.69 5.66 20.24
N VAL A 35 -23.65 4.85 19.81
CA VAL A 35 -23.42 3.69 18.95
C VAL A 35 -22.79 4.14 17.64
N PRO A 36 -21.66 3.56 17.20
CA PRO A 36 -21.06 3.89 15.91
C PRO A 36 -22.07 3.61 14.79
N ARG A 37 -22.42 4.65 14.02
CA ARG A 37 -23.37 4.58 12.91
C ARG A 37 -22.86 3.69 11.76
N HIS A 38 -21.55 3.46 11.69
CA HIS A 38 -20.89 2.64 10.66
C HIS A 38 -19.78 1.77 11.28
N GLY A 39 -19.64 0.53 10.79
CA GLY A 39 -18.60 -0.42 11.23
C GLY A 39 -19.11 -1.87 11.39
N ARG A 40 -18.21 -2.79 11.77
CA ARG A 40 -18.50 -4.23 11.90
C ARG A 40 -19.72 -4.52 12.78
N ALA A 41 -19.86 -3.82 13.91
CA ALA A 41 -20.99 -4.00 14.82
C ALA A 41 -22.34 -3.58 14.19
N ALA A 42 -22.35 -2.55 13.34
CA ALA A 42 -23.55 -2.15 12.62
C ALA A 42 -23.93 -3.18 11.53
N LEU A 43 -22.93 -3.73 10.83
CA LEU A 43 -23.16 -4.79 9.83
C LEU A 43 -23.67 -6.09 10.45
N LEU A 44 -23.17 -6.48 11.62
CA LEU A 44 -23.65 -7.68 12.32
C LEU A 44 -25.09 -7.54 12.83
N ARG A 45 -25.49 -6.34 13.26
CA ARG A 45 -26.91 -6.07 13.59
C ARG A 45 -27.80 -6.12 12.36
N LEU A 46 -27.34 -5.55 11.24
CA LEU A 46 -28.07 -5.64 9.98
C LEU A 46 -28.23 -7.10 9.54
N ALA A 47 -27.18 -7.91 9.63
CA ALA A 47 -27.23 -9.34 9.35
C ALA A 47 -28.23 -10.07 10.25
N ALA A 48 -28.25 -9.76 11.55
CA ALA A 48 -29.24 -10.34 12.47
C ALA A 48 -30.69 -9.98 12.11
N TRP A 49 -30.92 -8.78 11.56
CA TRP A 49 -32.26 -8.40 11.06
C TRP A 49 -32.64 -9.14 9.77
N PHE A 50 -31.69 -9.43 8.89
CA PHE A 50 -31.93 -10.21 7.68
C PHE A 50 -32.22 -11.69 8.00
N GLU A 51 -31.54 -12.27 8.98
CA GLU A 51 -31.68 -13.69 9.35
C GLU A 51 -33.11 -14.06 9.78
N GLY A 52 -33.84 -13.11 10.39
CA GLY A 52 -35.22 -13.30 10.86
C GLY A 52 -36.31 -12.75 9.93
N ALA A 53 -35.95 -12.16 8.79
CA ALA A 53 -36.90 -11.47 7.92
C ALA A 53 -37.46 -12.39 6.83
N ASP A 54 -38.76 -12.26 6.55
CA ASP A 54 -39.34 -12.77 5.30
C ASP A 54 -38.85 -11.95 4.09
N THR A 55 -39.08 -12.46 2.87
CA THR A 55 -38.56 -11.84 1.63
C THR A 55 -38.98 -10.38 1.47
N GLU A 56 -40.22 -10.05 1.81
CA GLU A 56 -40.76 -8.69 1.72
C GLU A 56 -40.11 -7.75 2.74
N THR A 57 -39.93 -8.22 3.97
CA THR A 57 -39.28 -7.44 5.03
C THR A 57 -37.79 -7.28 4.79
N ALA A 58 -37.11 -8.32 4.28
CA ALA A 58 -35.72 -8.26 3.86
C ALA A 58 -35.55 -7.23 2.73
N HIS A 59 -36.46 -7.19 1.75
CA HIS A 59 -36.44 -6.19 0.69
C HIS A 59 -36.60 -4.76 1.25
N ARG A 60 -37.53 -4.54 2.18
CA ARG A 60 -37.70 -3.23 2.84
C ARG A 60 -36.48 -2.81 3.66
N ILE A 61 -35.87 -3.74 4.41
CA ILE A 61 -34.64 -3.50 5.17
C ILE A 61 -33.49 -3.11 4.23
N TYR A 62 -33.33 -3.84 3.11
CA TYR A 62 -32.33 -3.55 2.09
C TYR A 62 -32.52 -2.15 1.49
N THR A 63 -33.72 -1.85 1.02
CA THR A 63 -34.06 -0.57 0.38
C THR A 63 -33.88 0.62 1.33
N ALA A 64 -34.21 0.45 2.62
CA ALA A 64 -34.00 1.48 3.64
C ALA A 64 -32.52 1.65 4.02
N ALA A 65 -31.77 0.55 4.20
CA ALA A 65 -30.38 0.59 4.65
C ALA A 65 -29.43 1.12 3.57
N PHE A 66 -29.69 0.81 2.31
CA PHE A 66 -28.82 1.17 1.17
C PHE A 66 -29.39 2.31 0.31
N ALA A 67 -30.52 2.91 0.73
CA ALA A 67 -31.25 3.89 -0.07
C ALA A 67 -31.53 3.41 -1.51
N ALA A 68 -31.66 2.10 -1.70
CA ALA A 68 -31.84 1.44 -2.99
C ALA A 68 -33.30 1.49 -3.46
N HIS A 69 -33.94 2.66 -3.32
CA HIS A 69 -35.25 2.86 -3.93
C HIS A 69 -35.08 2.80 -5.44
N SER A 70 -35.96 2.08 -6.13
CA SER A 70 -36.10 2.19 -7.59
C SER A 70 -36.14 3.67 -7.95
N ALA A 71 -35.41 4.10 -8.99
CA ALA A 71 -35.26 5.49 -9.39
C ALA A 71 -36.58 6.15 -9.84
N THR A 72 -37.55 6.32 -8.94
CA THR A 72 -38.80 7.07 -9.13
C THR A 72 -38.60 8.58 -9.09
N HIS A 73 -37.35 9.05 -8.91
CA HIS A 73 -37.01 10.47 -8.80
C HIS A 73 -35.85 10.89 -9.71
N LEU A 74 -35.82 10.44 -10.97
CA LEU A 74 -35.11 11.19 -12.02
C LEU A 74 -35.89 12.45 -12.46
N GLY A 75 -37.17 12.57 -12.04
CA GLY A 75 -37.87 13.85 -11.98
C GLY A 75 -37.85 14.37 -10.55
N GLY A 76 -37.06 15.41 -10.28
CA GLY A 76 -37.11 16.11 -9.00
C GLY A 76 -38.48 16.76 -8.79
N ALA A 77 -38.95 16.79 -7.56
CA ALA A 77 -40.18 17.49 -7.16
C ALA A 77 -40.00 19.02 -7.09
N GLY A 78 -39.27 19.61 -8.04
CA GLY A 78 -39.21 21.06 -8.16
C GLY A 78 -40.39 21.52 -9.00
N GLU A 79 -41.27 22.35 -8.45
CA GLU A 79 -42.37 22.93 -9.21
C GLU A 79 -41.88 23.89 -10.31
N GLU A 80 -40.61 24.30 -10.27
CA GLU A 80 -40.03 25.27 -11.18
C GLU A 80 -39.16 24.61 -12.27
N SER A 81 -39.61 24.75 -13.52
CA SER A 81 -38.92 24.26 -14.70
C SER A 81 -37.67 25.11 -14.98
N VAL A 82 -36.48 24.55 -14.76
CA VAL A 82 -35.20 25.19 -15.11
C VAL A 82 -34.90 25.02 -16.61
N ALA A 83 -34.48 26.09 -17.28
CA ALA A 83 -34.13 26.03 -18.70
C ALA A 83 -32.94 25.09 -18.97
N ALA A 84 -32.98 24.36 -20.09
CA ALA A 84 -31.93 23.41 -20.47
C ALA A 84 -30.55 24.06 -20.73
N THR A 85 -30.49 25.38 -20.88
CA THR A 85 -29.24 26.15 -21.03
C THR A 85 -28.64 26.58 -19.69
N THR A 86 -29.31 26.34 -18.57
CA THR A 86 -28.80 26.70 -17.25
C THR A 86 -27.75 25.70 -16.80
N SER A 87 -26.55 26.20 -16.53
CA SER A 87 -25.47 25.39 -15.92
C SER A 87 -25.90 24.88 -14.55
N TRP A 88 -25.58 23.62 -14.24
CA TRP A 88 -25.84 23.01 -12.94
C TRP A 88 -25.18 23.74 -11.76
N TRP A 89 -24.16 24.57 -12.01
CA TRP A 89 -23.55 25.43 -11.00
C TRP A 89 -24.40 26.66 -10.65
N GLN A 90 -25.29 27.07 -11.56
CA GLN A 90 -26.17 28.24 -11.44
C GLN A 90 -27.64 27.87 -11.29
N ALA A 91 -27.99 26.58 -11.44
CA ALA A 91 -29.33 26.09 -11.24
C ALA A 91 -29.74 26.14 -9.75
N PRO A 92 -31.02 26.41 -9.44
CA PRO A 92 -31.52 26.33 -8.08
C PRO A 92 -31.31 24.91 -7.51
N LEU A 93 -30.90 24.86 -6.24
CA LEU A 93 -30.61 23.60 -5.55
C LEU A 93 -31.93 22.82 -5.37
N ALA A 94 -31.95 21.55 -5.77
CA ALA A 94 -33.14 20.71 -5.60
C ALA A 94 -33.59 20.68 -4.13
N ASP A 95 -34.90 20.69 -3.88
CA ASP A 95 -35.46 20.78 -2.51
C ASP A 95 -34.93 19.70 -1.56
N ILE A 96 -34.64 18.50 -2.07
CA ILE A 96 -34.03 17.41 -1.28
C ILE A 96 -32.60 17.75 -0.87
N ALA A 97 -31.81 18.34 -1.78
CA ALA A 97 -30.45 18.77 -1.49
C ALA A 97 -30.45 19.98 -0.55
N ALA A 98 -31.40 20.91 -0.71
CA ALA A 98 -31.61 22.03 0.20
C ALA A 98 -32.03 21.56 1.60
N ALA A 99 -32.99 20.64 1.70
CA ALA A 99 -33.41 20.01 2.95
C ALA A 99 -32.27 19.25 3.64
N ARG A 100 -31.41 18.58 2.87
CA ARG A 100 -30.24 17.87 3.40
C ARG A 100 -29.13 18.82 3.88
N LEU A 101 -29.01 19.99 3.26
CA LEU A 101 -28.09 21.05 3.68
C LEU A 101 -28.58 21.74 4.95
N THR A 102 -29.89 21.99 5.07
CA THR A 102 -30.51 22.55 6.28
C THR A 102 -30.60 21.52 7.41
N SER A 103 -30.70 20.23 7.09
CA SER A 103 -30.58 19.12 8.05
C SER A 103 -29.15 18.63 8.25
N ALA A 104 -28.15 19.29 7.67
CA ALA A 104 -26.76 18.88 7.82
C ALA A 104 -26.36 19.12 9.27
N LEU A 105 -26.40 18.03 10.06
CA LEU A 105 -25.73 17.97 11.34
C LEU A 105 -24.26 18.39 11.13
N PRO A 106 -23.62 19.03 12.13
CA PRO A 106 -22.22 19.40 12.04
C PRO A 106 -21.41 18.21 11.51
N ALA A 107 -20.54 18.47 10.54
CA ALA A 107 -19.61 17.45 10.06
C ALA A 107 -18.88 16.88 11.28
N ASP A 108 -18.87 15.54 11.40
CA ASP A 108 -18.20 14.85 12.50
C ASP A 108 -16.75 15.36 12.55
N PRO A 109 -16.23 15.78 13.71
CA PRO A 109 -14.89 16.35 13.78
C PRO A 109 -13.88 15.38 13.19
N VAL A 110 -13.00 15.89 12.32
CA VAL A 110 -11.94 15.11 11.69
C VAL A 110 -11.17 14.40 12.80
N ARG A 111 -11.10 13.07 12.73
CA ARG A 111 -10.37 12.27 13.72
C ARG A 111 -8.92 12.73 13.79
N ASP A 112 -8.44 12.97 14.99
CA ASP A 112 -7.05 13.34 15.22
C ASP A 112 -6.15 12.12 15.00
N HIS A 113 -5.47 12.11 13.85
CA HIS A 113 -4.49 11.08 13.48
C HIS A 113 -3.05 11.49 13.75
N THR A 114 -2.79 12.58 14.48
CA THR A 114 -1.43 13.08 14.75
C THR A 114 -0.55 12.03 15.40
N ALA A 115 -1.04 11.34 16.43
CA ALA A 115 -0.30 10.26 17.11
C ALA A 115 -0.06 9.03 16.21
N GLN A 116 -0.99 8.72 15.31
CA GLN A 116 -0.79 7.64 14.34
C GLN A 116 0.28 8.02 13.30
N ARG A 117 0.22 9.26 12.78
CA ARG A 117 1.22 9.79 11.84
C ARG A 117 2.60 9.86 12.46
N ALA A 118 2.71 10.30 13.71
CA ALA A 118 3.97 10.32 14.46
C ALA A 118 4.57 8.91 14.55
N ARG A 119 3.79 7.91 14.99
CA ARG A 119 4.28 6.52 15.05
C ARG A 119 4.73 5.95 13.71
N LEU A 120 3.98 6.23 12.63
CA LEU A 120 4.37 5.78 11.28
C LEU A 120 5.67 6.46 10.82
N ARG A 121 5.84 7.74 11.14
CA ARG A 121 7.05 8.49 10.85
C ARG A 121 8.26 7.93 11.62
N ASP A 122 8.11 7.72 12.92
CA ASP A 122 9.18 7.16 13.77
C ASP A 122 9.60 5.76 13.31
N ALA A 123 8.63 4.93 12.91
CA ALA A 123 8.89 3.60 12.35
C ALA A 123 9.63 3.67 11.00
N ALA A 124 9.26 4.61 10.13
CA ALA A 124 9.93 4.82 8.85
C ALA A 124 11.36 5.35 9.04
N GLU A 125 11.55 6.33 9.94
CA GLU A 125 12.86 6.90 10.26
C GLU A 125 13.80 5.84 10.87
N SER A 126 13.28 5.01 11.78
CA SER A 126 14.02 3.88 12.35
C SER A 126 14.41 2.87 11.26
N SER A 127 13.48 2.49 10.39
CA SER A 127 13.74 1.53 9.31
C SER A 127 14.80 2.06 8.33
N ALA A 128 14.73 3.34 7.98
CA ALA A 128 15.72 4.00 7.12
C ALA A 128 17.10 4.07 7.80
N HIS A 129 17.14 4.31 9.11
CA HIS A 129 18.38 4.28 9.87
C HIS A 129 19.01 2.88 9.84
N TRP A 130 18.24 1.82 10.11
CA TRP A 130 18.73 0.45 10.08
C TRP A 130 19.25 0.03 8.69
N ARG A 131 18.56 0.42 7.61
CA ARG A 131 19.03 0.15 6.24
C ARG A 131 20.35 0.87 5.93
N ARG A 132 20.49 2.13 6.35
CA ARG A 132 21.74 2.90 6.18
C ARG A 132 22.91 2.28 6.97
N SER A 133 22.70 1.89 8.23
CA SER A 133 23.72 1.22 9.03
C SER A 133 24.11 -0.15 8.46
N ALA A 134 23.14 -0.92 7.95
CA ALA A 134 23.38 -2.18 7.27
C ALA A 134 24.23 -2.00 6.00
N ALA A 135 23.90 -1.00 5.17
CA ALA A 135 24.68 -0.66 3.98
C ALA A 135 26.13 -0.28 4.32
N GLN A 136 26.34 0.51 5.38
CA GLN A 136 27.67 0.88 5.87
C GLN A 136 28.47 -0.35 6.34
N GLU A 137 27.82 -1.29 7.02
CA GLU A 137 28.45 -2.55 7.42
C GLU A 137 28.88 -3.36 6.19
N VAL A 138 27.98 -3.54 5.22
CA VAL A 138 28.27 -4.24 3.95
C VAL A 138 29.46 -3.57 3.23
N HIS A 139 29.43 -2.25 3.07
CA HIS A 139 30.54 -1.51 2.45
C HIS A 139 31.85 -1.68 3.22
N ARG A 140 31.84 -1.57 4.55
CA ARG A 140 33.06 -1.72 5.37
C ARG A 140 33.67 -3.11 5.22
N VAL A 141 32.84 -4.14 5.18
CA VAL A 141 33.28 -5.54 5.19
C VAL A 141 33.69 -6.04 3.81
N LEU A 142 33.10 -5.49 2.75
CA LEU A 142 33.37 -5.84 1.35
C LEU A 142 34.06 -4.70 0.59
N ALA A 143 34.75 -3.79 1.28
CA ALA A 143 35.48 -2.68 0.65
C ALA A 143 36.59 -3.19 -0.28
N GLU A 144 37.20 -4.31 0.10
CA GLU A 144 38.17 -5.05 -0.71
C GLU A 144 37.52 -6.26 -1.35
N ALA A 145 38.01 -6.63 -2.54
CA ALA A 145 37.54 -7.81 -3.24
C ALA A 145 37.79 -9.07 -2.42
N THR A 146 36.77 -9.93 -2.30
CA THR A 146 36.90 -11.18 -1.55
C THR A 146 37.99 -12.08 -2.15
N GLY A 147 38.77 -12.71 -1.28
CA GLY A 147 39.83 -13.67 -1.61
C GLY A 147 39.31 -15.08 -1.92
N THR A 148 40.25 -16.01 -2.10
CA THR A 148 40.00 -17.41 -2.49
C THR A 148 39.27 -18.25 -1.44
N ASP A 149 39.51 -18.02 -0.13
CA ASP A 149 38.68 -18.56 0.97
C ASP A 149 38.35 -17.43 1.94
N SER A 150 37.21 -16.79 1.75
CA SER A 150 36.78 -15.64 2.55
C SER A 150 35.66 -16.04 3.51
N ARG A 151 35.79 -15.68 4.78
CA ARG A 151 34.74 -15.90 5.79
C ARG A 151 34.37 -14.61 6.47
N ILE A 152 33.14 -14.20 6.25
CA ILE A 152 32.66 -12.87 6.62
C ILE A 152 31.43 -13.02 7.53
N ARG A 153 31.38 -12.25 8.61
CA ARG A 153 30.19 -12.16 9.48
C ARG A 153 29.43 -10.88 9.18
N LEU A 154 28.13 -11.00 9.00
CA LEU A 154 27.22 -9.88 8.78
C LEU A 154 26.08 -9.93 9.79
N SER A 155 25.61 -8.76 10.21
CA SER A 155 24.32 -8.63 10.88
C SER A 155 23.17 -9.08 9.97
N SER A 156 22.02 -9.39 10.55
CA SER A 156 20.84 -9.85 9.79
C SER A 156 20.37 -8.81 8.77
N SER A 157 20.42 -7.52 9.12
CA SER A 157 20.04 -6.43 8.23
C SER A 157 21.08 -6.21 7.12
N ALA A 158 22.37 -6.32 7.42
CA ALA A 158 23.44 -6.28 6.42
C ALA A 158 23.36 -7.44 5.42
N MET A 159 23.07 -8.65 5.91
CA MET A 159 22.80 -9.81 5.04
C MET A 159 21.59 -9.55 4.12
N GLY A 160 20.51 -8.95 4.63
CA GLY A 160 19.35 -8.59 3.81
C GLY A 160 19.69 -7.62 2.67
N VAL A 161 20.42 -6.53 2.97
CA VAL A 161 20.88 -5.56 1.96
C VAL A 161 21.80 -6.22 0.93
N LEU A 162 22.73 -7.06 1.39
CA LEU A 162 23.62 -7.79 0.48
C LEU A 162 22.83 -8.73 -0.45
N MET A 163 21.83 -9.44 0.06
CA MET A 163 20.99 -10.32 -0.76
C MET A 163 20.16 -9.56 -1.79
N GLU A 164 19.60 -8.40 -1.43
CA GLU A 164 18.90 -7.53 -2.38
C GLU A 164 19.83 -7.08 -3.52
N LEU A 165 21.04 -6.60 -3.19
CA LEU A 165 22.03 -6.18 -4.18
C LEU A 165 22.56 -7.33 -5.02
N LEU A 166 22.84 -8.49 -4.41
CA LEU A 166 23.32 -9.69 -5.11
C LEU A 166 22.27 -10.19 -6.10
N THR A 167 21.00 -10.25 -5.67
CA THR A 167 19.89 -10.63 -6.55
C THR A 167 19.75 -9.65 -7.71
N ALA A 168 19.87 -8.35 -7.45
CA ALA A 168 19.82 -7.33 -8.50
C ALA A 168 21.01 -7.42 -9.47
N ALA A 169 22.22 -7.70 -8.97
CA ALA A 169 23.43 -7.83 -9.78
C ALA A 169 23.38 -9.09 -10.67
N LEU A 170 22.96 -10.24 -10.12
CA LEU A 170 22.79 -11.46 -10.90
C LEU A 170 21.58 -11.40 -11.84
N GLY A 171 20.61 -10.52 -11.54
CA GLY A 171 19.49 -10.22 -12.43
C GLY A 171 19.86 -9.29 -13.60
N SER A 172 20.94 -8.52 -13.50
CA SER A 172 21.36 -7.58 -14.55
C SER A 172 22.21 -8.23 -15.64
N GLY A 173 22.77 -9.42 -15.39
CA GLY A 173 23.57 -10.16 -16.38
C GLY A 173 24.15 -11.47 -15.86
N ASP A 174 25.00 -12.08 -16.69
CA ASP A 174 25.68 -13.33 -16.39
C ASP A 174 27.14 -13.06 -15.94
N ALA A 175 27.39 -13.24 -14.64
CA ALA A 175 28.70 -13.02 -14.02
C ALA A 175 29.83 -13.88 -14.62
N THR A 176 29.50 -14.99 -15.29
CA THR A 176 30.49 -15.87 -15.94
C THR A 176 30.99 -15.31 -17.27
N ARG A 177 30.21 -14.41 -17.90
CA ARG A 177 30.56 -13.77 -19.18
C ARG A 177 31.27 -12.43 -18.99
N GLY A 178 31.12 -11.82 -17.82
CA GLY A 178 31.78 -10.58 -17.45
C GLY A 178 31.31 -10.08 -16.08
N PRO A 179 31.98 -9.06 -15.50
CA PRO A 179 31.57 -8.47 -14.24
C PRO A 179 30.15 -7.91 -14.33
N VAL A 180 29.34 -8.18 -13.31
CA VAL A 180 27.99 -7.62 -13.15
C VAL A 180 27.95 -6.76 -11.90
N SER A 181 27.09 -5.74 -11.92
CA SER A 181 26.96 -4.84 -10.77
C SER A 181 25.52 -4.41 -10.57
N ALA A 182 25.21 -4.04 -9.34
CA ALA A 182 23.97 -3.39 -8.95
C ALA A 182 24.25 -2.39 -7.83
N GLY A 183 23.62 -1.23 -7.89
CA GLY A 183 23.78 -0.19 -6.88
C GLY A 183 22.44 0.31 -6.38
N ASP A 184 22.48 0.80 -5.15
CA ASP A 184 21.37 1.48 -4.49
C ASP A 184 21.80 2.94 -4.26
N LEU A 185 21.13 3.86 -4.94
CA LEU A 185 21.43 5.29 -4.85
C LEU A 185 21.05 5.87 -3.49
N GLU A 186 20.00 5.35 -2.85
CA GLU A 186 19.56 5.82 -1.52
C GLU A 186 20.54 5.40 -0.43
N LEU A 187 21.12 4.20 -0.58
CA LEU A 187 22.15 3.68 0.32
C LEU A 187 23.56 4.14 -0.06
N GLY A 188 23.77 4.68 -1.25
CA GLY A 188 25.04 5.22 -1.72
C GLY A 188 26.11 4.16 -1.99
N ILE A 189 25.72 2.91 -2.23
CA ILE A 189 26.65 1.78 -2.42
C ILE A 189 26.36 1.03 -3.73
N ARG A 190 27.39 0.37 -4.27
CA ARG A 190 27.31 -0.52 -5.42
C ARG A 190 28.05 -1.82 -5.15
N LEU A 191 27.37 -2.94 -5.35
CA LEU A 191 27.96 -4.27 -5.34
C LEU A 191 28.43 -4.61 -6.75
N HIS A 192 29.65 -5.14 -6.84
CA HIS A 192 30.21 -5.71 -8.05
C HIS A 192 30.51 -7.18 -7.80
N VAL A 193 30.16 -8.00 -8.80
CA VAL A 193 30.27 -9.46 -8.76
C VAL A 193 31.03 -9.91 -9.99
N ARG A 194 32.09 -10.69 -9.78
CA ARG A 194 32.87 -11.29 -10.85
C ARG A 194 33.01 -12.78 -10.61
N HIS A 195 32.90 -13.57 -11.67
CA HIS A 195 33.20 -14.99 -11.59
C HIS A 195 34.71 -15.23 -11.46
N ASP A 196 35.08 -16.07 -10.49
CA ASP A 196 36.41 -16.63 -10.31
C ASP A 196 36.25 -18.06 -9.78
N PRO A 197 36.54 -19.10 -10.57
CA PRO A 197 36.27 -20.49 -10.21
C PRO A 197 37.01 -20.97 -8.95
N GLU A 198 38.08 -20.29 -8.54
CA GLU A 198 38.83 -20.65 -7.33
C GLU A 198 38.26 -19.95 -6.08
N ALA A 199 37.37 -18.97 -6.23
CA ALA A 199 36.83 -18.22 -5.11
C ALA A 199 35.76 -19.01 -4.35
N ALA A 200 35.92 -19.09 -3.04
CA ALA A 200 34.92 -19.57 -2.10
C ALA A 200 34.68 -18.51 -1.02
N LEU A 201 33.42 -18.11 -0.86
CA LEU A 201 33.00 -17.10 0.11
C LEU A 201 31.91 -17.67 1.02
N THR A 202 32.13 -17.65 2.33
CA THR A 202 31.11 -17.98 3.33
C THR A 202 30.70 -16.73 4.09
N LEU A 203 29.43 -16.35 3.97
CA LEU A 203 28.80 -15.26 4.70
C LEU A 203 27.98 -15.83 5.85
N ARG A 204 28.30 -15.45 7.09
CA ARG A 204 27.63 -15.95 8.29
C ARG A 204 26.71 -14.90 8.89
N GLY A 205 25.43 -15.24 9.01
CA GLY A 205 24.40 -14.43 9.64
C GLY A 205 23.68 -15.17 10.76
N SER A 206 22.81 -14.47 11.50
CA SER A 206 22.02 -15.10 12.57
C SER A 206 20.97 -16.09 12.05
N GLY A 207 20.56 -15.96 10.78
CA GLY A 207 19.59 -16.85 10.12
C GLY A 207 20.21 -18.05 9.42
N GLY A 208 21.54 -18.20 9.46
CA GLY A 208 22.28 -19.25 8.77
C GLY A 208 23.47 -18.71 7.97
N ASP A 209 24.13 -19.61 7.26
CA ASP A 209 25.30 -19.32 6.43
C ASP A 209 24.94 -19.40 4.94
N LEU A 210 25.48 -18.45 4.17
CA LEU A 210 25.41 -18.45 2.72
C LEU A 210 26.82 -18.73 2.17
N ALA A 211 26.94 -19.85 1.45
CA ALA A 211 28.15 -20.18 0.69
C ALA A 211 27.97 -19.74 -0.76
N LEU A 212 28.94 -19.01 -1.28
CA LEU A 212 29.03 -18.56 -2.66
C LEU A 212 30.34 -19.11 -3.24
N ASP A 213 30.20 -20.08 -4.14
CA ASP A 213 31.31 -20.69 -4.86
C ASP A 213 31.45 -20.05 -6.24
N GLY A 214 32.69 -19.85 -6.68
CA GLY A 214 33.00 -19.30 -7.99
C GLY A 214 32.79 -17.78 -8.12
N LEU A 215 32.57 -17.04 -7.02
CA LEU A 215 32.23 -15.62 -7.05
C LEU A 215 33.13 -14.78 -6.14
N ARG A 216 33.59 -13.65 -6.68
CA ARG A 216 34.19 -12.56 -5.91
C ARG A 216 33.24 -11.39 -5.82
N LEU A 217 33.17 -10.81 -4.63
CA LEU A 217 32.36 -9.64 -4.32
C LEU A 217 33.26 -8.48 -3.92
N VAL A 218 32.87 -7.28 -4.31
CA VAL A 218 33.44 -6.02 -3.81
C VAL A 218 32.35 -4.95 -3.82
N VAL A 219 32.35 -4.08 -2.81
CA VAL A 219 31.37 -3.02 -2.65
C VAL A 219 32.09 -1.68 -2.68
N THR A 220 31.68 -0.82 -3.60
CA THR A 220 32.21 0.53 -3.75
C THR A 220 31.14 1.57 -3.40
N PRO A 221 31.52 2.84 -3.15
CA PRO A 221 30.57 3.93 -3.19
C PRO A 221 29.86 3.97 -4.55
N PHE A 222 28.59 4.39 -4.58
CA PHE A 222 27.80 4.44 -5.82
C PHE A 222 28.42 5.35 -6.88
N ALA A 223 29.09 6.43 -6.45
CA ALA A 223 29.76 7.39 -7.32
C ALA A 223 31.11 6.90 -7.88
N ALA A 224 31.68 5.83 -7.31
CA ALA A 224 32.94 5.28 -7.79
C ALA A 224 32.74 4.73 -9.20
N SER A 225 33.50 5.28 -10.15
CA SER A 225 33.46 4.92 -11.56
C SER A 225 34.76 4.21 -11.89
N GLY A 226 34.71 2.89 -12.11
CA GLY A 226 35.88 2.05 -12.38
C GLY A 226 35.53 0.57 -12.22
N ASP A 227 36.32 -0.31 -12.83
CA ASP A 227 36.24 -1.75 -12.53
C ASP A 227 37.03 -2.00 -11.24
N PRO A 228 36.37 -2.35 -10.12
CA PRO A 228 37.05 -2.58 -8.85
C PRO A 228 37.87 -3.88 -8.83
N PHE A 229 37.78 -4.71 -9.88
CA PHE A 229 38.59 -5.90 -10.03
C PHE A 229 39.84 -5.66 -10.89
N ASP A 230 40.03 -4.44 -11.42
CA ASP A 230 41.23 -4.06 -12.15
C ASP A 230 42.32 -3.56 -11.17
N PRO A 231 43.40 -4.32 -10.93
CA PRO A 231 44.47 -3.91 -10.02
C PRO A 231 45.26 -2.70 -10.52
N GLU A 232 45.10 -2.30 -11.78
CA GLU A 232 45.80 -1.15 -12.40
C GLU A 232 44.99 0.16 -12.30
N ALA A 233 43.75 0.12 -11.80
CA ALA A 233 42.86 1.27 -11.69
C ALA A 233 43.17 2.19 -10.49
N ASP A 234 44.00 1.74 -9.55
CA ASP A 234 44.32 2.45 -8.30
C ASP A 234 45.61 3.31 -8.40
N ASP A 235 46.09 3.63 -9.61
CA ASP A 235 47.20 4.58 -9.80
C ASP A 235 46.71 6.05 -9.80
N PRO A 236 46.93 6.83 -8.73
CA PRO A 236 46.57 8.25 -8.67
C PRO A 236 47.38 9.12 -9.67
N HIS A 237 48.36 8.57 -10.38
CA HIS A 237 49.19 9.29 -11.36
C HIS A 237 48.76 9.13 -12.82
N ARG A 238 47.71 8.36 -13.11
CA ARG A 238 47.22 8.20 -14.49
C ARG A 238 46.50 9.47 -14.96
N ARG A 239 47.26 10.41 -15.54
CA ARG A 239 46.68 11.57 -16.25
C ARG A 239 45.81 11.05 -17.40
N PRO A 240 44.61 11.62 -17.63
CA PRO A 240 43.85 11.33 -18.83
C PRO A 240 44.71 11.72 -20.04
N THR A 241 45.02 10.76 -20.88
CA THR A 241 45.68 11.01 -22.16
C THR A 241 44.69 11.81 -23.00
N PRO A 242 44.96 13.10 -23.34
CA PRO A 242 44.07 13.81 -24.23
C PRO A 242 44.07 13.08 -25.56
N ALA A 243 42.87 12.74 -26.04
CA ALA A 243 42.66 12.17 -27.36
C ALA A 243 43.43 13.00 -28.39
N ALA A 244 44.36 12.35 -29.07
CA ALA A 244 45.19 12.97 -30.09
C ALA A 244 44.28 13.67 -31.11
N GLY A 245 44.46 14.99 -31.20
CA GLY A 245 43.65 15.86 -32.03
C GLY A 245 43.69 15.43 -33.50
N THR A 246 42.51 15.19 -34.05
CA THR A 246 42.31 15.20 -35.49
C THR A 246 42.44 16.64 -35.96
N GLY A 247 43.55 16.93 -36.64
CA GLY A 247 43.86 18.25 -37.16
C GLY A 247 42.81 18.75 -38.15
N LEU A 248 42.48 20.04 -38.05
CA LEU A 248 41.82 20.81 -39.08
C LEU A 248 42.80 21.90 -39.53
N PRO A 249 43.21 21.95 -40.81
CA PRO A 249 44.12 22.96 -41.28
C PRO A 249 43.39 24.30 -41.42
N LEU A 250 44.01 25.34 -40.88
CA LEU A 250 43.75 26.74 -41.17
C LEU A 250 43.85 27.00 -42.67
N ALA A 251 42.75 27.43 -43.29
CA ALA A 251 42.77 28.15 -44.55
C ALA A 251 42.49 29.64 -44.28
N ARG A 252 43.44 30.46 -44.72
CA ARG A 252 43.53 31.93 -44.60
C ARG A 252 42.97 32.56 -45.88
N GLN A 253 42.52 33.81 -45.76
CA GLN A 253 42.17 34.79 -46.82
C GLN A 253 40.75 34.66 -47.40
N ALA A 254 39.99 35.75 -47.60
CA ALA A 254 40.33 37.17 -47.77
C ALA A 254 39.36 38.09 -47.02
#